data_AF-A0A968ZQ06-F1
#
_entry.id   AF-A0A968ZQ06-F1
#
_cell.length_a   1.000
_cell.length_b   1.000
_cell.length_c   1.000
_cell.angle_alpha   90.00
_cell.angle_beta   90.00
_cell.angle_gamma   90.00
#
_symmetry.space_group_name_H-M   'P 1'
#
loop_
_entity.id
_entity.type
_entity.pdbx_description
1 polymer ?
#
loop_
_entity_poly.entity_id
_entity_poly.type
_entity_poly.pdbx_seq_one_letter_code
_entity_poly.pdbx_strand_id
1 'polypeptide(L)'
;MADDAIELFRMLVDAGATPGEDFSYDLQRASAQISDRALEKLKLSYPDVDWLSICERIEIDPNLPIDHLNTYLGIDFVERLLLRIEQRLQQVAQGELAKAEAAWYLQQVLGGVEQRTNVPLYVLLQKRLPLQTQATLETLLRQPTAPCYMWMHDLVEAAGGNPTDVELRGDEATLTQVGLALLTTVWVGEYDLVEQISEAVAEEHTEEQE
;
A
#
# COMPACT_ATOMS: atom_id res chain seq x y z
N MET A 1 0.78 -14.83 26.55
CA MET A 1 0.16 -13.66 25.88
C MET A 1 1.15 -12.50 25.79
N ALA A 2 1.52 -11.81 26.88
CA ALA A 2 2.52 -10.72 26.82
C ALA A 2 3.97 -11.21 26.66
N ASP A 3 4.31 -12.35 27.27
CA ASP A 3 5.66 -12.94 27.18
C ASP A 3 5.95 -13.48 25.76
N ASP A 4 4.97 -14.10 25.10
CA ASP A 4 5.13 -14.67 23.75
C ASP A 4 5.38 -13.57 22.69
N ALA A 5 4.74 -12.41 22.85
CA ALA A 5 4.95 -11.24 22.00
C ALA A 5 6.34 -10.61 22.17
N ILE A 6 6.84 -10.57 23.41
CA ILE A 6 8.19 -10.10 23.73
C ILE A 6 9.23 -11.09 23.20
N GLU A 7 8.93 -12.39 23.22
CA GLU A 7 9.80 -13.43 22.67
C GLU A 7 9.90 -13.34 21.15
N LEU A 8 8.77 -13.19 20.44
CA LEU A 8 8.74 -12.96 19.00
C LEU A 8 9.49 -11.67 18.61
N PHE A 9 9.32 -10.58 19.37
CA PHE A 9 10.03 -9.32 19.16
C PHE A 9 11.55 -9.51 19.27
N ARG A 10 12.02 -10.26 20.27
CA ARG A 10 13.45 -10.59 20.44
C ARG A 10 13.96 -11.45 19.30
N MET A 11 13.22 -12.47 18.89
CA MET A 11 13.59 -13.33 17.76
C MET A 11 13.73 -12.54 16.45
N LEU A 12 12.85 -11.57 16.20
CA LEU A 12 12.90 -10.69 15.03
C LEU A 12 14.14 -9.79 15.04
N VAL A 13 14.44 -9.16 16.18
CA VAL A 13 15.65 -8.35 16.34
C VAL A 13 16.92 -9.19 16.17
N ASP A 14 16.96 -10.37 16.76
CA ASP A 14 18.10 -11.29 16.66
C ASP A 14 18.30 -11.84 15.24
N ALA A 15 17.22 -12.00 14.48
CA ALA A 15 17.23 -12.34 13.05
C ALA A 15 17.61 -11.15 12.14
N GLY A 16 17.86 -9.96 12.71
CA GLY A 16 18.23 -8.76 11.96
C GLY A 16 17.06 -8.06 11.26
N ALA A 17 15.83 -8.22 11.78
CA ALA A 17 14.68 -7.45 11.35
C ALA A 17 14.63 -6.09 12.07
N THR A 18 14.27 -5.02 11.34
CA THR A 18 14.20 -3.65 11.87
C THR A 18 12.77 -3.29 12.33
N PRO A 19 12.53 -2.95 13.61
CA PRO A 19 11.23 -2.49 14.07
C PRO A 19 10.75 -1.25 13.30
N GLY A 20 9.48 -1.22 12.88
CA GLY A 20 8.88 -0.12 12.11
C GLY A 20 9.12 -0.18 10.61
N GLU A 21 10.06 -1.00 10.13
CA GLU A 21 10.26 -1.27 8.70
C GLU A 21 9.91 -2.71 8.33
N ASP A 22 10.37 -3.67 9.15
CA ASP A 22 10.24 -5.10 8.91
C ASP A 22 9.08 -5.72 9.70
N PHE A 23 8.71 -5.12 10.83
CA PHE A 23 7.60 -5.57 11.66
C PHE A 23 7.10 -4.46 12.60
N SER A 24 5.84 -4.55 13.04
CA SER A 24 5.21 -3.68 14.03
C SER A 24 4.37 -4.51 15.01
N TYR A 25 4.16 -4.00 16.22
CA TYR A 25 3.34 -4.67 17.24
C TYR A 25 2.24 -3.73 17.69
N ASP A 26 0.99 -4.17 17.50
CA ASP A 26 -0.18 -3.43 17.98
C ASP A 26 -0.52 -3.89 19.40
N LEU A 27 -0.24 -2.99 20.36
CA LEU A 27 -0.51 -3.21 21.78
C LEU A 27 -2.00 -3.21 22.13
N GLN A 28 -2.87 -2.64 21.28
CA GLN A 28 -4.32 -2.63 21.50
C GLN A 28 -4.97 -3.95 21.08
N ARG A 29 -4.45 -4.57 20.00
CA ARG A 29 -4.95 -5.85 19.46
C ARG A 29 -4.13 -7.07 19.87
N ALA A 30 -3.03 -6.87 20.61
CA ALA A 30 -2.06 -7.90 20.98
C ALA A 30 -1.54 -8.71 19.77
N SER A 31 -1.46 -8.08 18.60
CA SER A 31 -1.12 -8.72 17.32
C SER A 31 0.16 -8.14 16.73
N ALA A 32 1.02 -9.00 16.20
CA ALA A 32 2.23 -8.60 15.47
C ALA A 32 1.97 -8.58 13.96
N GLN A 33 2.37 -7.51 13.28
CA GLN A 33 2.45 -7.47 11.83
C GLN A 33 3.92 -7.68 11.42
N ILE A 34 4.17 -8.60 10.51
CA ILE A 34 5.51 -8.98 10.07
C ILE A 34 5.52 -8.91 8.55
N SER A 35 6.49 -8.21 7.97
CA SER A 35 6.67 -8.20 6.51
C SER A 35 7.18 -9.55 6.01
N ASP A 36 6.92 -9.87 4.74
CA ASP A 36 7.44 -11.09 4.11
C ASP A 36 8.97 -11.21 4.23
N ARG A 37 9.68 -10.07 4.13
CA ARG A 37 11.14 -10.00 4.27
C ARG A 37 11.59 -10.39 5.68
N ALA A 38 10.88 -9.95 6.71
CA ALA A 38 11.18 -10.27 8.10
C ALA A 38 10.84 -11.73 8.42
N LEU A 39 9.76 -12.25 7.83
CA LEU A 39 9.39 -13.66 7.93
C LEU A 39 10.45 -14.57 7.29
N GLU A 40 11.03 -14.19 6.14
CA GLU A 40 12.14 -14.93 5.53
C GLU A 40 13.40 -14.93 6.40
N LYS A 41 13.73 -13.81 7.04
CA LYS A 41 14.85 -13.71 7.99
C LYS A 41 14.65 -14.63 9.21
N LEU A 42 13.42 -14.71 9.72
CA LEU A 42 13.05 -15.63 10.82
C LEU A 42 13.19 -17.09 10.41
N LYS A 43 12.69 -17.47 9.22
CA LYS A 43 12.84 -18.83 8.68
C LYS A 43 14.30 -19.25 8.52
N LEU A 44 15.17 -18.33 8.13
CA LEU A 44 16.60 -18.58 7.99
C LEU A 44 17.32 -18.71 9.34
N SER A 45 16.92 -17.91 10.32
CA SER A 45 17.56 -17.88 11.65
C SER A 45 17.07 -18.98 12.59
N TYR A 46 15.84 -19.44 12.39
CA TYR A 46 15.16 -20.46 13.20
C TYR A 46 14.46 -21.47 12.29
N PRO A 47 15.22 -22.32 11.57
CA PRO A 47 14.65 -23.27 10.60
C PRO A 47 13.87 -24.41 11.26
N ASP A 48 14.10 -24.67 12.55
CA ASP A 48 13.45 -25.75 13.32
C ASP A 48 12.06 -25.36 13.84
N VAL A 49 11.68 -24.09 13.69
CA VAL A 49 10.36 -23.58 14.09
C VAL A 49 9.41 -23.70 12.91
N ASP A 50 8.27 -24.36 13.11
CA ASP A 50 7.22 -24.44 12.10
C ASP A 50 6.45 -23.12 12.01
N TRP A 51 7.07 -22.13 11.36
CA TRP A 51 6.49 -20.82 11.13
C TRP A 51 5.19 -20.87 10.33
N LEU A 52 4.91 -21.93 9.57
CA LEU A 52 3.62 -22.10 8.87
C LEU A 52 2.48 -22.47 9.83
N SER A 53 2.81 -23.10 10.96
CA SER A 53 1.85 -23.41 12.02
C SER A 53 1.62 -22.26 13.02
N ILE A 54 2.60 -21.35 13.14
CA ILE A 54 2.57 -20.22 14.09
C ILE A 54 2.06 -18.94 13.43
N CYS A 55 2.47 -18.69 12.18
CA CYS A 55 1.87 -17.64 11.38
C CYS A 55 0.62 -18.23 10.72
N GLU A 56 -0.55 -18.00 11.33
CA GLU A 56 -1.76 -17.98 10.53
C GLU A 56 -1.49 -16.97 9.40
N ARG A 57 -1.40 -17.46 8.16
CA ARG A 57 -1.46 -16.58 7.00
C ARG A 57 -2.83 -15.94 7.11
N ILE A 58 -2.86 -14.72 7.62
CA ILE A 58 -3.96 -13.82 7.33
C ILE A 58 -3.80 -13.58 5.83
N GLU A 59 -4.42 -14.44 5.02
CA GLU A 59 -4.78 -14.10 3.66
C GLU A 59 -5.78 -12.96 3.81
N ILE A 60 -5.25 -11.74 4.00
CA ILE A 60 -6.05 -10.53 3.85
C ILE A 60 -6.49 -10.59 2.41
N ASP A 61 -7.77 -10.88 2.18
CA ASP A 61 -8.34 -10.80 0.84
C ASP A 61 -7.94 -9.44 0.28
N PRO A 62 -7.13 -9.38 -0.80
CA PRO A 62 -6.67 -8.12 -1.35
C PRO A 62 -7.83 -7.22 -1.77
N ASN A 63 -9.04 -7.77 -1.91
CA ASN A 63 -10.26 -7.02 -2.21
C ASN A 63 -10.84 -6.31 -0.98
N LEU A 64 -10.58 -6.78 0.25
CA LEU A 64 -11.17 -6.18 1.46
C LEU A 64 -10.70 -4.72 1.69
N PRO A 65 -9.39 -4.37 1.61
CA PRO A 65 -8.96 -2.97 1.68
C PRO A 65 -9.47 -2.12 0.51
N ILE A 66 -9.66 -2.74 -0.66
CA ILE A 66 -10.17 -2.07 -1.86
C ILE A 66 -11.64 -1.67 -1.66
N ASP A 67 -12.47 -2.62 -1.22
CA ASP A 67 -13.90 -2.41 -1.03
C ASP A 67 -14.17 -1.37 0.05
N HIS A 68 -13.40 -1.40 1.15
CA HIS A 68 -13.49 -0.38 2.21
C HIS A 68 -13.12 1.01 1.70
N LEU A 69 -12.00 1.14 1.01
CA LEU A 69 -11.53 2.43 0.49
C LEU A 69 -12.51 2.99 -0.55
N ASN A 70 -13.01 2.14 -1.44
CA ASN A 70 -13.99 2.54 -2.44
C ASN A 70 -15.33 2.95 -1.81
N THR A 71 -15.78 2.21 -0.78
CA THR A 71 -17.01 2.53 -0.03
C THR A 71 -16.87 3.87 0.70
N TYR A 72 -15.75 4.09 1.38
CA TYR A 72 -15.48 5.32 2.13
C TYR A 72 -15.46 6.55 1.20
N LEU A 73 -14.79 6.44 0.05
CA LEU A 73 -14.73 7.51 -0.94
C LEU A 73 -16.01 7.61 -1.79
N GLY A 74 -16.90 6.61 -1.73
CA GLY A 74 -18.07 6.49 -2.59
C GLY A 74 -17.72 6.33 -4.08
N ILE A 75 -16.54 5.80 -4.39
CA ILE A 75 -15.97 5.81 -5.74
C ILE A 75 -14.97 4.67 -5.95
N ASP A 76 -14.84 4.18 -7.19
CA ASP A 76 -13.84 3.14 -7.55
C ASP A 76 -12.41 3.69 -7.61
N PHE A 77 -11.89 4.16 -6.48
CA PHE A 77 -10.59 4.82 -6.37
C PHE A 77 -9.46 3.94 -6.90
N VAL A 78 -9.43 2.67 -6.50
CA VAL A 78 -8.32 1.77 -6.86
C VAL A 78 -8.26 1.55 -8.37
N GLU A 79 -9.39 1.26 -9.02
CA GLU A 79 -9.42 1.08 -10.48
C GLU A 79 -9.03 2.37 -11.21
N ARG A 80 -9.50 3.53 -10.74
CA ARG A 80 -9.13 4.84 -11.31
C ARG A 80 -7.64 5.11 -11.16
N LEU A 81 -7.05 4.81 -10.01
CA LEU A 81 -5.63 4.97 -9.77
C LEU A 81 -4.79 4.04 -10.64
N LEU A 82 -5.17 2.76 -10.74
CA LEU A 82 -4.50 1.79 -11.62
C LEU A 82 -4.51 2.26 -13.09
N LEU A 83 -5.64 2.79 -13.57
CA LEU A 83 -5.75 3.38 -14.90
C LEU A 83 -4.81 4.59 -15.08
N ARG A 84 -4.69 5.46 -14.07
CA ARG A 84 -3.76 6.61 -14.13
C ARG A 84 -2.30 6.15 -14.22
N ILE A 85 -1.90 5.18 -13.38
CA ILE A 85 -0.55 4.62 -13.41
C ILE A 85 -0.27 4.01 -14.78
N GLU A 86 -1.22 3.25 -15.34
CA GLU A 86 -1.09 2.66 -16.68
C GLU A 86 -0.88 3.75 -17.76
N GLN A 87 -1.66 4.83 -17.72
CA GLN A 87 -1.49 5.97 -18.62
C GLN A 87 -0.10 6.62 -18.48
N ARG A 88 0.40 6.82 -17.25
CA ARG A 88 1.75 7.37 -17.03
C ARG A 88 2.84 6.46 -17.60
N LEU A 89 2.70 5.15 -17.44
CA LEU A 89 3.65 4.18 -18.02
C LEU A 89 3.64 4.23 -19.56
N GLN A 90 2.47 4.43 -20.18
CA GLN A 90 2.36 4.62 -21.63
C GLN A 90 3.03 5.93 -22.08
N GLN A 91 2.87 7.02 -21.33
CA GLN A 91 3.54 8.30 -21.62
C GLN A 91 5.07 8.18 -21.56
N VAL A 92 5.61 7.37 -20.65
CA VAL A 92 7.05 7.06 -20.63
C VAL A 92 7.48 6.32 -21.90
N ALA A 93 6.70 5.34 -22.35
CA ALA A 93 7.00 4.58 -23.57
C ALA A 93 6.97 5.46 -24.83
N GLN A 94 6.11 6.48 -24.84
CA GLN A 94 5.98 7.46 -25.92
C GLN A 94 7.02 8.60 -25.84
N GLY A 95 7.76 8.70 -24.74
CA GLY A 95 8.75 9.75 -24.51
C GLY A 95 8.15 11.09 -24.08
N GLU A 96 6.88 11.12 -23.68
CA GLU A 96 6.17 12.31 -23.20
C GLU A 96 6.46 12.60 -21.72
N LEU A 97 6.83 11.57 -20.96
CA LEU A 97 7.19 11.68 -19.54
C LEU A 97 8.63 11.22 -19.32
N ALA A 98 9.42 12.04 -18.61
CA ALA A 98 10.80 11.68 -18.29
C ALA A 98 10.84 10.49 -17.32
N LYS A 99 11.74 9.53 -17.59
CA LYS A 99 11.87 8.31 -16.78
C LYS A 99 12.14 8.60 -15.30
N ALA A 100 12.95 9.61 -14.99
CA ALA A 100 13.27 9.97 -13.61
C ALA A 100 12.06 10.51 -12.84
N GLU A 101 11.19 11.29 -13.52
CA GLU A 101 9.94 11.81 -12.94
C GLU A 101 8.91 10.70 -12.77
N ALA A 102 8.83 9.77 -13.75
CA ALA A 102 7.98 8.59 -13.65
C ALA A 102 8.41 7.66 -12.50
N ALA A 103 9.72 7.47 -12.32
CA ALA A 103 10.26 6.67 -11.23
C ALA A 103 9.91 7.30 -9.86
N TRP A 104 10.02 8.63 -9.73
CA TRP A 104 9.57 9.34 -8.52
C TRP A 104 8.07 9.18 -8.29
N TYR A 105 7.25 9.40 -9.32
CA TYR A 105 5.80 9.21 -9.27
C TYR A 105 5.43 7.82 -8.75
N LEU A 106 6.04 6.77 -9.31
CA LEU A 106 5.77 5.38 -8.93
C LEU A 106 6.19 5.10 -7.48
N GLN A 107 7.31 5.65 -7.02
CA GLN A 107 7.73 5.52 -5.62
C GLN A 107 6.76 6.21 -4.66
N GLN A 108 6.22 7.38 -5.02
CA GLN A 108 5.22 8.05 -4.18
C GLN A 108 3.91 7.27 -4.15
N VAL A 109 3.42 6.79 -5.30
CA VAL A 109 2.14 6.07 -5.35
C VAL A 109 2.26 4.68 -4.75
N LEU A 110 3.21 3.85 -5.20
CA LEU A 110 3.38 2.48 -4.71
C LEU A 110 4.02 2.41 -3.32
N GLY A 111 4.88 3.37 -2.97
CA GLY A 111 5.46 3.43 -1.63
C GLY A 111 4.47 4.05 -0.64
N GLY A 112 3.90 5.20 -0.97
CA GLY A 112 3.04 5.97 -0.07
C GLY A 112 1.64 5.40 0.07
N VAL A 113 0.94 5.16 -1.05
CA VAL A 113 -0.48 4.77 -1.00
C VAL A 113 -0.64 3.32 -0.54
N GLU A 114 0.17 2.40 -1.05
CA GLU A 114 0.12 0.98 -0.65
C GLU A 114 0.37 0.81 0.85
N GLN A 115 1.37 1.51 1.42
CA GLN A 115 1.66 1.46 2.86
C GLN A 115 0.55 2.03 3.73
N ARG A 116 -0.25 2.96 3.21
CA ARG A 116 -1.25 3.71 3.99
C ARG A 116 -2.66 3.14 3.84
N THR A 117 -2.95 2.57 2.69
CA THR A 117 -4.24 1.93 2.37
C THR A 117 -4.24 0.42 2.61
N ASN A 118 -3.08 -0.22 2.71
CA ASN A 118 -2.89 -1.67 2.63
C ASN A 118 -3.40 -2.30 1.31
N VAL A 119 -3.71 -1.49 0.29
CA VAL A 119 -4.10 -1.99 -1.04
C VAL A 119 -2.82 -2.41 -1.78
N PRO A 120 -2.68 -3.68 -2.21
CA PRO A 120 -1.46 -4.18 -2.85
C PRO A 120 -1.36 -3.74 -4.32
N LEU A 121 -1.21 -2.42 -4.55
CA LEU A 121 -1.23 -1.78 -5.86
C LEU A 121 -0.21 -2.39 -6.81
N TYR A 122 1.00 -2.69 -6.34
CA TYR A 122 2.01 -3.35 -7.15
C TYR A 122 1.53 -4.71 -7.69
N VAL A 123 0.93 -5.54 -6.84
CA VAL A 123 0.41 -6.87 -7.25
C VAL A 123 -0.73 -6.72 -8.25
N LEU A 124 -1.63 -5.76 -8.05
CA LEU A 124 -2.74 -5.47 -8.97
C LEU A 124 -2.24 -5.00 -10.34
N LEU A 125 -1.24 -4.13 -10.38
CA LEU A 125 -0.60 -3.69 -11.62
C LEU A 125 0.06 -4.86 -12.36
N GLN A 126 0.79 -5.74 -11.67
CA GLN A 126 1.44 -6.89 -12.30
C GLN A 126 0.43 -7.85 -12.95
N LYS A 127 -0.77 -8.00 -12.37
CA LYS A 127 -1.84 -8.82 -12.97
C LYS A 127 -2.48 -8.15 -14.20
N ARG A 128 -2.53 -6.82 -14.23
CA ARG A 128 -3.21 -6.04 -15.28
C ARG A 128 -2.32 -5.75 -16.49
N LEU A 129 -1.07 -5.37 -16.26
CA LEU A 129 -0.20 -4.80 -17.28
C LEU A 129 0.35 -5.89 -18.22
N PRO A 130 0.56 -5.59 -19.52
CA PRO A 130 1.26 -6.51 -20.41
C PRO A 130 2.74 -6.61 -20.03
N LEU A 131 3.39 -7.73 -20.36
CA LEU A 131 4.76 -8.06 -19.94
C LEU A 131 5.79 -6.96 -20.22
N GLN A 132 5.68 -6.28 -21.37
CA GLN A 132 6.58 -5.19 -21.73
C GLN A 132 6.44 -3.97 -20.79
N THR A 133 5.21 -3.70 -20.34
CA THR A 133 4.92 -2.61 -19.40
C THR A 133 5.31 -3.01 -17.98
N GLN A 134 5.14 -4.28 -17.60
CA GLN A 134 5.67 -4.82 -16.34
C GLN A 134 7.20 -4.65 -16.26
N ALA A 135 7.93 -4.99 -17.34
CA ALA A 135 9.38 -4.80 -17.41
C ALA A 135 9.78 -3.31 -17.31
N THR A 136 8.97 -2.42 -17.88
CA THR A 136 9.16 -0.96 -17.76
C THR A 136 8.96 -0.51 -16.32
N LEU A 137 7.88 -0.95 -15.66
CA LEU A 137 7.61 -0.69 -14.25
C LEU A 137 8.80 -1.11 -13.37
N GLU A 138 9.26 -2.35 -13.50
CA GLU A 138 10.43 -2.87 -12.77
C GLU A 138 11.69 -2.04 -13.00
N THR A 139 11.91 -1.63 -14.25
CA THR A 139 13.07 -0.85 -14.65
C THR A 139 13.02 0.56 -14.04
N LEU A 140 11.84 1.18 -13.96
CA LEU A 140 11.66 2.50 -13.36
C LEU A 140 11.85 2.47 -11.84
N LEU A 141 11.36 1.43 -11.15
CA LEU A 141 11.49 1.27 -9.71
C LEU A 141 12.95 1.15 -9.22
N ARG A 142 13.88 0.80 -10.12
CA ARG A 142 15.32 0.62 -9.81
C ARG A 142 16.20 1.79 -10.27
N GLN A 143 15.62 2.82 -10.87
CA GLN A 143 16.38 3.95 -11.45
C GLN A 143 16.45 5.15 -10.51
N PRO A 144 17.43 6.06 -10.74
CA PRO A 144 17.44 7.36 -10.10
C PRO A 144 16.16 8.13 -10.38
N THR A 145 15.69 8.86 -9.38
CA THR A 145 14.42 9.59 -9.41
C THR A 145 14.63 11.10 -9.47
N ALA A 146 13.66 11.81 -10.05
CA ALA A 146 13.59 13.27 -10.03
C ALA A 146 12.24 13.71 -9.44
N PRO A 147 12.21 14.62 -8.45
CA PRO A 147 10.96 15.06 -7.83
C PRO A 147 9.95 15.57 -8.85
N CYS A 148 8.70 15.12 -8.70
CA CYS A 148 7.55 15.62 -9.45
C CYS A 148 6.30 15.55 -8.57
N TYR A 149 5.26 16.30 -8.94
CA TYR A 149 4.01 16.39 -8.15
C TYR A 149 2.78 15.87 -8.89
N MET A 150 2.97 15.25 -10.05
CA MET A 150 1.87 14.64 -10.82
C MET A 150 1.11 13.58 -10.02
N TRP A 151 1.78 12.92 -9.06
CA TRP A 151 1.16 11.94 -8.19
C TRP A 151 0.04 12.57 -7.34
N MET A 152 0.20 13.81 -6.86
CA MET A 152 -0.84 14.50 -6.10
C MET A 152 -2.08 14.74 -6.96
N HIS A 153 -1.87 15.19 -8.21
CA HIS A 153 -2.95 15.40 -9.16
C HIS A 153 -3.71 14.08 -9.43
N ASP A 154 -2.99 13.00 -9.76
CA ASP A 154 -3.60 11.72 -10.09
C ASP A 154 -4.32 11.09 -8.89
N LEU A 155 -3.82 11.26 -7.66
CA LEU A 155 -4.50 10.77 -6.45
C LEU A 155 -5.78 11.56 -6.15
N VAL A 156 -5.74 12.89 -6.24
CA VAL A 156 -6.93 13.72 -6.01
C VAL A 156 -8.00 13.42 -7.05
N GLU A 157 -7.62 13.30 -8.33
CA GLU A 157 -8.57 12.98 -9.40
C GLU A 157 -9.11 11.54 -9.26
N ALA A 158 -8.28 10.56 -8.89
CA ALA A 158 -8.73 9.19 -8.62
C ALA A 158 -9.71 9.14 -7.44
N ALA A 159 -9.52 9.98 -6.42
CA ALA A 159 -10.41 10.11 -5.26
C ALA A 159 -11.71 10.88 -5.57
N GLY A 160 -11.94 11.31 -6.81
CA GLY A 160 -13.16 12.01 -7.23
C GLY A 160 -13.05 13.53 -7.24
N GLY A 161 -11.86 14.08 -7.03
CA GLY A 161 -11.60 15.51 -7.18
C GLY A 161 -11.63 15.98 -8.63
N ASN A 162 -11.77 17.28 -8.83
CA ASN A 162 -11.73 17.90 -10.15
C ASN A 162 -10.28 18.13 -10.60
N PRO A 163 -9.99 18.17 -11.91
CA PRO A 163 -8.66 18.52 -12.41
C PRO A 163 -8.15 19.89 -11.94
N THR A 164 -9.06 20.80 -11.56
CA THR A 164 -8.71 22.13 -11.03
C THR A 164 -8.41 22.14 -9.53
N ASP A 165 -8.59 21.00 -8.83
CA ASP A 165 -8.29 20.90 -7.40
C ASP A 165 -6.78 20.77 -7.13
N VAL A 166 -5.98 20.51 -8.17
CA VAL A 166 -4.52 20.51 -8.13
C VAL A 166 -3.97 21.31 -9.30
N GLU A 167 -3.24 22.37 -9.02
CA GLU A 167 -2.50 23.14 -10.03
C GLU A 167 -1.01 22.86 -9.92
N LEU A 168 -0.41 22.35 -11.01
CA LEU A 168 1.02 22.09 -11.10
C LEU A 168 1.71 23.29 -11.78
N ARG A 169 2.66 23.92 -11.09
CA ARG A 169 3.45 25.04 -11.61
C ARG A 169 4.94 24.78 -11.39
N GLY A 170 5.61 24.29 -12.42
CA GLY A 170 7.04 23.97 -12.33
C GLY A 170 7.30 22.89 -11.29
N ASP A 171 8.04 23.23 -10.25
CA ASP A 171 8.40 22.40 -9.10
C ASP A 171 7.51 22.65 -7.86
N GLU A 172 6.30 23.18 -8.06
CA GLU A 172 5.32 23.37 -7.01
C GLU A 172 3.95 22.78 -7.40
N ALA A 173 3.21 22.34 -6.37
CA ALA A 173 1.82 21.94 -6.48
C ALA A 173 0.97 22.76 -5.51
N THR A 174 -0.06 23.42 -6.04
CA THR A 174 -1.04 24.13 -5.23
C THR A 174 -2.34 23.33 -5.22
N LEU A 175 -2.88 23.09 -4.03
CA LEU A 175 -4.14 22.36 -3.87
C LEU A 175 -5.24 23.29 -3.39
N THR A 176 -6.46 23.08 -3.89
CA THR A 176 -7.65 23.65 -3.26
C THR A 176 -7.86 22.98 -1.90
N GLN A 177 -8.73 23.55 -1.06
CA GLN A 177 -9.10 22.91 0.20
C GLN A 177 -9.72 21.52 -0.03
N VAL A 178 -10.49 21.36 -1.11
CA VAL A 178 -11.09 20.08 -1.51
C VAL A 178 -9.99 19.09 -1.94
N GLY A 179 -9.06 19.52 -2.80
CA GLY A 179 -7.94 18.69 -3.23
C GLY A 179 -7.06 18.25 -2.07
N LEU A 180 -6.78 19.14 -1.12
CA LEU A 180 -6.02 18.80 0.09
C LEU A 180 -6.74 17.78 0.97
N ALA A 181 -8.06 17.92 1.17
CA ALA A 181 -8.84 16.97 1.96
C ALA A 181 -8.87 15.57 1.33
N LEU A 182 -9.09 15.50 0.02
CA LEU A 182 -9.05 14.24 -0.74
C LEU A 182 -7.66 13.59 -0.70
N LEU A 183 -6.62 14.38 -0.93
CA LEU A 183 -5.24 13.89 -0.85
C LEU A 183 -4.94 13.36 0.55
N THR A 184 -5.29 14.10 1.59
CA THR A 184 -5.05 13.72 3.00
C THR A 184 -5.75 12.41 3.33
N THR A 185 -6.99 12.23 2.87
CA THR A 185 -7.75 11.00 3.03
C THR A 185 -6.96 9.80 2.51
N VAL A 186 -6.55 9.83 1.24
CA VAL A 186 -5.87 8.69 0.60
C VAL A 186 -4.41 8.53 1.02
N TRP A 187 -3.75 9.62 1.41
CA TRP A 187 -2.31 9.66 1.69
C TRP A 187 -1.95 9.48 3.17
N VAL A 188 -2.75 10.01 4.09
CA VAL A 188 -2.51 9.84 5.53
C VAL A 188 -3.09 8.53 6.03
N GLY A 189 -4.09 7.98 5.32
CA GLY A 189 -4.76 6.77 5.75
C GLY A 189 -5.79 7.03 6.84
N GLU A 190 -6.28 8.28 6.95
CA GLU A 190 -7.35 8.66 7.88
C GLU A 190 -8.71 8.22 7.32
N TYR A 191 -8.89 6.91 7.26
CA TYR A 191 -10.17 6.24 7.18
C TYR A 191 -10.16 5.20 8.31
N ASP A 192 -11.18 5.22 9.17
CA ASP A 192 -11.30 4.32 10.34
C ASP A 192 -11.41 2.85 9.88
N LEU A 193 -10.28 2.24 9.49
CA LEU A 193 -10.15 0.84 9.11
C LEU A 193 -10.21 -0.10 10.32
N VAL A 194 -10.28 0.44 11.53
CA VAL A 194 -10.01 -0.29 12.78
C VAL A 194 -11.28 -0.80 13.48
N GLU A 195 -12.47 -0.29 13.17
CA GLU A 195 -13.69 -0.77 13.86
C GLU A 195 -14.41 -1.92 13.14
N GLN A 196 -14.47 -1.92 11.79
CA GLN A 196 -15.35 -2.85 11.07
C GLN A 196 -14.72 -4.21 10.69
N ILE A 197 -13.39 -4.30 10.55
CA ILE A 197 -12.73 -5.60 10.28
C ILE A 197 -12.88 -6.52 11.50
N SER A 198 -12.89 -5.96 12.72
CA SER A 198 -13.17 -6.70 13.95
C SER A 198 -14.61 -7.20 14.04
N GLU A 199 -15.57 -6.48 13.44
CA GLU A 199 -16.97 -6.89 13.45
C GLU A 199 -17.26 -7.96 12.38
N ALA A 200 -16.75 -7.80 11.16
CA ALA A 200 -16.95 -8.78 10.08
C ALA A 200 -16.32 -10.15 10.39
N VAL A 201 -15.13 -10.18 11.00
CA VAL A 201 -14.47 -11.44 11.41
C VAL A 201 -15.14 -12.05 12.65
N ALA A 202 -15.74 -11.24 13.52
CA ALA A 202 -16.50 -11.74 14.66
C ALA A 202 -17.87 -12.32 14.22
N GLU A 203 -18.49 -11.76 13.19
CA GLU A 203 -19.76 -12.25 12.65
C GLU A 203 -19.60 -13.57 11.88
N GLU A 204 -18.57 -13.73 11.04
CA GLU A 204 -18.32 -15.00 10.34
C GLU A 204 -18.02 -16.18 11.29
N HIS A 205 -17.33 -15.93 12.41
CA HIS A 205 -17.07 -16.97 13.41
C HIS A 205 -18.28 -17.34 14.28
N THR A 206 -19.35 -16.53 14.27
CA THR A 206 -20.56 -16.80 15.06
C THR A 206 -21.58 -17.61 14.25
N GLU A 207 -21.62 -17.46 12.92
CA GLU A 207 -22.57 -18.19 12.07
C GLU A 207 -22.14 -19.63 11.72
N GLU A 208 -20.86 -19.99 11.83
CA GLU A 208 -20.41 -21.38 11.63
C GLU A 208 -20.58 -22.29 12.88
N GLN A 209 -21.14 -21.76 13.98
CA GLN A 209 -21.35 -22.51 15.24
C GLN A 209 -22.82 -22.75 15.63
N GLU A 210 -23.80 -22.44 14.79
CA GLU A 210 -25.23 -22.77 15.02
C GLU A 210 -25.74 -23.98 14.21
#